data_AF-A0A955G3N3-F1
#
_entry.id   AF-A0A955G3N3-F1
#
_cell.length_a   1.000
_cell.length_b   1.000
_cell.length_c   1.000
_cell.angle_alpha   90.00
_cell.angle_beta   90.00
_cell.angle_gamma   90.00
#
_symmetry.space_group_name_H-M   'P 1'
#
loop_
_entity.id
_entity.type
_entity.pdbx_description
1 polymer ?
#
loop_
_entity_poly.entity_id
_entity_poly.type
_entity_poly.pdbx_seq_one_letter_code
_entity_poly.pdbx_strand_id
1 'polypeptide(L)' 'HPASTTHRQMEAEDLKLAGVSPELIRLSIGIEAADDIITDLKQALA' A
#
# COMPACT_ATOMS: atom_id res chain seq x y z
N HIS A 1 -2.03 -0.58 -3.11
CA HIS A 1 -3.34 -0.10 -3.59
C HIS A 1 -4.48 -1.06 -3.22
N PRO A 2 -4.81 -1.22 -1.92
CA PRO A 2 -5.82 -2.20 -1.48
C PRO A 2 -7.21 -1.98 -2.09
N ALA A 3 -7.64 -0.73 -2.26
CA ALA A 3 -8.95 -0.36 -2.79
C ALA A 3 -9.29 -1.00 -4.15
N SER A 4 -8.32 -1.17 -5.05
CA SER A 4 -8.54 -1.81 -6.37
C SER A 4 -7.99 -3.24 -6.49
N THR A 5 -7.32 -3.75 -5.46
CA THR A 5 -6.74 -5.10 -5.47
C THR A 5 -7.40 -5.99 -4.42
N THR A 6 -6.82 -6.06 -3.22
CA THR A 6 -7.25 -6.99 -2.17
C THR A 6 -8.62 -6.66 -1.58
N HIS A 7 -9.08 -5.41 -1.68
CA HIS A 7 -10.37 -4.94 -1.15
C HIS A 7 -11.32 -4.49 -2.26
N ARG A 8 -11.06 -4.88 -3.51
CA ARG A 8 -11.85 -4.45 -4.68
C ARG A 8 -13.33 -4.85 -4.67
N GLN A 9 -13.69 -5.81 -3.80
CA GLN A 9 -15.06 -6.31 -3.67
C GLN A 9 -15.88 -5.53 -2.65
N MET A 10 -15.27 -4.59 -1.93
CA MET A 10 -15.95 -3.74 -0.96
C MET A 10 -16.54 -2.51 -1.64
N GLU A 11 -17.70 -2.08 -1.15
CA GLU A 11 -18.30 -0.82 -1.56
C GLU A 11 -17.49 0.37 -1.03
N ALA A 12 -17.64 1.54 -1.67
CA ALA A 12 -16.89 2.74 -1.31
C ALA A 12 -17.12 3.18 0.15
N GLU A 13 -18.32 2.95 0.69
CA GLU A 13 -18.66 3.26 2.07
C GLU A 13 -17.93 2.35 3.06
N ASP A 14 -17.90 1.04 2.78
CA ASP A 14 -17.17 0.06 3.60
C ASP A 14 -15.67 0.29 3.59
N LEU A 15 -15.10 0.63 2.41
CA LEU A 15 -13.69 0.99 2.28
C LEU A 15 -13.34 2.19 3.16
N LYS A 16 -14.21 3.22 3.15
CA LYS A 16 -14.03 4.43 3.98
C LYS A 16 -14.11 4.10 5.47
N LEU A 17 -15.07 3.27 5.89
CA LEU A 17 -15.20 2.81 7.28
C LEU A 17 -13.98 2.01 7.75
N ALA A 18 -13.40 1.20 6.85
CA ALA A 18 -12.19 0.43 7.10
C ALA A 18 -10.90 1.27 7.06
N GLY A 19 -10.98 2.57 6.75
CA GLY A 19 -9.81 3.45 6.60
C GLY A 19 -8.99 3.19 5.34
N VAL A 20 -9.56 2.51 4.33
CA VAL A 20 -8.92 2.22 3.05
C VAL A 20 -9.22 3.37 2.08
N SER A 21 -8.33 4.35 2.00
CA SER A 21 -8.43 5.40 0.98
C SER A 21 -8.05 4.87 -0.41
N PRO A 22 -8.56 5.47 -1.50
CA PRO A 22 -8.16 5.11 -2.87
C PRO A 22 -6.64 5.25 -3.11
N GLU A 23 -6.00 6.23 -2.47
CA GLU A 23 -4.56 6.51 -2.60
C GLU A 23 -3.68 5.63 -1.71
N LEU A 24 -4.28 4.77 -0.87
CA LEU A 24 -3.54 3.98 0.10
C LEU A 24 -2.58 2.99 -0.58
N ILE A 25 -1.30 3.11 -0.25
CA ILE A 25 -0.28 2.11 -0.59
C ILE A 25 0.02 1.27 0.66
N ARG A 26 -0.11 -0.05 0.53
CA ARG A 26 0.24 -1.02 1.56
C ARG A 26 1.54 -1.70 1.17
N LEU A 27 2.56 -1.60 2.02
CA LEU A 27 3.85 -2.25 1.83
C LEU A 27 3.91 -3.52 2.69
N SER A 28 4.35 -4.63 2.11
CA SER A 28 4.70 -5.85 2.84
C SER A 28 6.21 -5.97 2.82
N ILE A 29 6.86 -5.63 3.94
CA ILE A 29 8.32 -5.65 4.04
C ILE A 29 8.80 -7.09 4.18
N GLY A 30 9.74 -7.50 3.34
CA GLY A 30 10.34 -8.82 3.37
C GLY A 30 11.51 -8.91 4.36
N ILE A 31 12.45 -9.82 4.08
CA ILE A 31 13.64 -10.08 4.92
C ILE A 31 14.95 -9.64 4.25
N GLU A 32 14.85 -8.79 3.23
CA GLU A 32 15.99 -8.22 2.52
C GLU A 32 16.80 -7.26 3.42
N ALA A 33 17.97 -6.83 2.95
CA ALA A 33 18.77 -5.84 3.66
C ALA A 33 18.00 -4.50 3.74
N ALA A 34 17.99 -3.90 4.93
CA ALA A 34 17.23 -2.66 5.16
C ALA A 34 17.65 -1.51 4.24
N ASP A 35 18.95 -1.41 3.93
CA ASP A 35 19.49 -0.35 3.07
C ASP A 35 19.01 -0.46 1.62
N ASP A 36 18.83 -1.68 1.11
CA ASP A 36 18.30 -1.91 -0.24
C ASP A 36 16.83 -1.47 -0.32
N ILE A 37 16.01 -1.87 0.66
CA ILE A 37 14.59 -1.47 0.75
C ILE A 37 14.46 0.06 0.85
N ILE A 38 15.29 0.70 1.68
CA ILE A 38 15.28 2.17 1.82
C ILE A 38 15.70 2.84 0.51
N THR A 39 16.69 2.31 -0.19
CA THR A 39 17.17 2.86 -1.47
C THR A 39 16.10 2.75 -2.55
N ASP A 40 15.42 1.61 -2.65
CA ASP A 40 14.32 1.40 -3.58
C ASP A 40 13.15 2.35 -3.31
N LEU A 41 12.76 2.51 -2.05
CA LEU A 41 11.70 3.45 -1.67
C LEU A 41 12.09 4.90 -1.96
N LYS A 42 13.35 5.28 -1.73
CA LYS A 42 13.85 6.62 -2.08
C LYS A 42 13.80 6.87 -3.58
N GLN A 43 14.21 5.90 -4.40
CA GLN A 43 14.13 6.01 -5.86
C GLN A 43 12.67 6.12 -6.33
N ALA A 44 11.75 5.37 -5.73
CA ALA A 44 10.34 5.36 -6.11
C ALA A 44 9.59 6.64 -5.71
N LEU A 45 10.09 7.40 -4.74
CA LEU A 45 9.49 8.64 -4.22
C LEU A 45 10.14 9.93 -4.75
N ALA A 46 11.24 9.81 -5.50
CA ALA A 46 11.96 10.93 -6.12
C ALA A 46 11.24 11.45 -7.36
#